data_AF-E1VKK3-F1
#
_entry.id   AF-E1VKK3-F1
#
_cell.length_a   1.000
_cell.length_b   1.000
_cell.length_c   1.000
_cell.angle_alpha   90.00
_cell.angle_beta   90.00
_cell.angle_gamma   90.00
#
_symmetry.space_group_name_H-M   'P 1'
#
loop_
_entity.id
_entity.type
_entity.pdbx_description
1 polymer ?
#
loop_
_entity_poly.entity_id
_entity_poly.type
_entity_poly.pdbx_seq_one_letter_code
_entity_poly.pdbx_strand_id
1 'polypeptide(L)' 'MGLVTNIVVLWNTLYLEATINYLRDQGIAVRDEDIARLSPVIHDHLHVMGRYRFTVDPKVEAGQMRPIRERDEMDELF' A
#
# COMPACT_ATOMS: atom_id res chain seq x y z
N MET A 1 20.51 5.22 5.91
CA MET A 1 19.10 4.96 5.56
C MET A 1 18.23 5.52 6.67
N GLY A 2 17.31 6.43 6.38
CA GLY A 2 16.47 7.07 7.41
C GLY A 2 15.36 6.15 7.91
N LEU A 3 15.06 6.20 9.21
CA LEU A 3 14.00 5.42 9.87
C LEU A 3 12.66 5.51 9.12
N VAL A 4 12.29 6.72 8.70
CA VAL A 4 11.04 7.00 7.99
C VAL A 4 10.97 6.24 6.65
N THR A 5 12.07 6.26 5.88
CA THR A 5 12.14 5.55 4.61
C THR A 5 11.96 4.04 4.81
N ASN A 6 12.58 3.46 5.83
CA ASN A 6 12.43 2.04 6.13
C ASN A 6 11.00 1.67 6.53
N ILE A 7 10.34 2.51 7.33
CA ILE A 7 8.93 2.30 7.71
C ILE A 7 8.02 2.35 6.49
N VAL A 8 8.23 3.30 5.57
CA VAL A 8 7.44 3.39 4.34
C VAL A 8 7.66 2.19 3.43
N VAL A 9 8.92 1.77 3.24
CA VAL A 9 9.25 0.58 2.46
C VAL A 9 8.54 -0.64 3.03
N LEU A 10 8.59 -0.83 4.35
CA LEU A 10 7.92 -1.94 5.03
C LEU A 10 6.41 -1.92 4.79
N TRP A 11 5.78 -0.75 4.95
CA TRP A 11 4.34 -0.60 4.73
C TRP A 11 3.96 -0.89 3.28
N ASN A 12 4.70 -0.36 2.31
CA ASN A 12 4.44 -0.62 0.89
C ASN A 12 4.56 -2.11 0.56
N THR A 13 5.59 -2.80 1.07
CA THR A 13 5.76 -4.23 0.85
C THR A 13 4.60 -5.05 1.42
N LEU A 14 4.16 -4.75 2.65
CA LEU A 14 3.04 -5.46 3.28
C LEU A 14 1.73 -5.28 2.52
N TYR A 15 1.44 -4.06 2.04
CA TYR A 15 0.23 -3.81 1.26
C TYR A 15 0.29 -4.39 -0.15
N LEU A 16 1.47 -4.44 -0.78
CA LEU A 16 1.64 -5.12 -2.07
C LEU A 16 1.37 -6.62 -1.93
N GLU A 17 1.88 -7.26 -0.87
CA GLU A 17 1.61 -8.68 -0.60
C GLU A 17 0.11 -8.94 -0.35
N ALA A 18 -0.53 -8.12 0.50
CA ALA A 18 -1.97 -8.22 0.74
C ALA A 18 -2.79 -8.05 -0.55
N THR A 19 -2.38 -7.12 -1.41
CA THR A 19 -3.04 -6.88 -2.71
C THR A 19 -2.86 -8.06 -3.66
N ILE A 20 -1.66 -8.63 -3.77
CA ILE A 20 -1.41 -9.82 -4.60
C ILE A 20 -2.27 -11.00 -4.15
N ASN A 21 -2.37 -11.22 -2.83
CA ASN A 21 -3.19 -12.29 -2.28
C ASN A 21 -4.68 -12.08 -2.55
N TYR A 22 -5.17 -10.84 -2.41
CA TYR A 22 -6.55 -10.48 -2.76
C TYR A 22 -6.84 -10.71 -4.26
N LEU A 23 -5.94 -10.29 -5.16
CA LEU A 23 -6.08 -10.52 -6.61
C LEU A 23 -6.10 -12.01 -6.95
N ARG A 24 -5.26 -12.82 -6.30
CA ARG A 24 -5.24 -14.28 -6.48
C ARG A 24 -6.54 -14.93 -6.00
N ASP A 25 -7.09 -14.47 -4.88
CA ASP A 25 -8.38 -14.96 -4.34
C ASP A 25 -9.55 -14.65 -5.28
N GLN A 26 -9.51 -13.50 -5.96
CA GLN A 26 -10.47 -13.12 -7.01
C GLN A 26 -10.28 -13.88 -8.34
N GLY A 27 -9.30 -14.80 -8.43
CA GLY A 27 -9.01 -15.55 -9.65
C GLY A 27 -8.31 -14.74 -10.74
N ILE A 28 -7.78 -13.56 -10.41
CA ILE A 28 -7.01 -12.73 -11.33
C ILE A 28 -5.61 -13.34 -11.45
N ALA A 29 -5.18 -13.63 -12.69
CA ALA A 29 -3.87 -14.19 -12.95
C ALA A 29 -2.76 -13.14 -12.69
N VAL A 30 -2.13 -13.22 -11.51
CA VAL A 30 -0.93 -12.44 -11.18
C VAL A 30 0.30 -13.23 -11.61
N ARG A 31 1.05 -12.74 -12.61
CA ARG A 31 2.28 -13.38 -13.09
C ARG A 31 3.45 -13.05 -12.15
N ASP A 32 4.28 -14.02 -11.83
CA ASP A 32 5.43 -13.82 -10.95
C ASP A 32 6.47 -12.84 -11.54
N GLU A 33 6.52 -12.73 -12.87
CA GLU A 33 7.35 -11.74 -13.58
C GLU A 33 6.92 -10.29 -13.28
N ASP A 34 5.62 -10.06 -13.08
CA ASP A 34 5.08 -8.75 -12.73
C ASP A 34 5.41 -8.42 -11.27
N ILE A 35 5.36 -9.42 -10.38
CA ILE A 35 5.75 -9.29 -8.97
C ILE A 35 7.22 -8.92 -8.85
N ALA A 36 8.10 -9.54 -9.63
CA ALA A 36 9.54 -9.27 -9.63
C ALA A 36 9.90 -7.83 -10.08
N ARG A 37 8.99 -7.14 -10.78
CA ARG A 37 9.15 -5.75 -11.22
C ARG A 37 8.59 -4.74 -10.23
N LEU A 38 7.84 -5.17 -9.22
CA LEU A 38 7.28 -4.28 -8.21
C LEU A 38 8.41 -3.71 -7.35
N SER A 39 8.46 -2.38 -7.26
CA SER A 39 9.33 -1.68 -6.33
C SER A 39 8.50 -1.18 -5.15
N PRO A 40 8.88 -1.50 -3.90
CA PRO A 40 8.25 -0.91 -2.71
C PRO A 40 8.62 0.57 -2.54
N VAL A 41 9.55 1.10 -3.35
CA VAL A 41 9.91 2.51 -3.39
C VAL A 41 9.67 3.03 -4.80
N ILE A 42 8.60 3.80 -4.96
CA ILE A 42 8.37 4.58 -6.19
C ILE A 42 9.14 5.90 -6.02
N HIS A 43 10.02 6.19 -6.98
CA HIS A 43 10.82 7.42 -6.99
C HIS A 43 9.89 8.65 -7.04
N ASP A 44 10.14 9.65 -6.18
CA ASP A 44 9.52 11.00 -6.20
C ASP A 44 8.18 11.23 -5.43
N HIS A 45 7.66 10.25 -4.68
CA HIS A 45 6.31 10.36 -4.07
C HIS A 45 6.26 10.66 -2.56
N LEU A 46 7.40 10.74 -1.86
CA LEU A 46 7.44 10.96 -0.40
C LEU A 46 7.94 12.36 -0.05
N HIS A 47 7.07 13.35 -0.21
CA HIS A 47 7.29 14.67 0.35
C HIS A 47 6.79 14.72 1.79
N VAL A 48 7.69 14.57 2.75
CA VAL A 48 7.41 14.82 4.17
C VAL A 48 7.62 16.31 4.43
N MET A 49 6.64 17.14 4.14
CA MET A 49 6.69 18.58 4.42
C MET A 49 5.48 19.04 5.22
N GLY A 50 5.74 19.74 6.33
CA GLY A 50 4.69 20.26 7.21
C GLY A 50 4.28 19.30 8.33
N ARG A 51 3.19 19.64 9.02
CA ARG A 51 2.66 18.88 10.17
C ARG A 51 1.45 18.08 9.73
N TYR A 52 1.60 16.76 9.64
CA TYR A 52 0.49 15.87 9.32
C TYR A 52 -0.30 15.51 10.58
N ARG A 53 -1.62 15.59 10.50
CA ARG A 53 -2.54 15.05 11.50
C ARG A 53 -3.38 13.98 10.83
N PHE A 54 -3.28 12.75 11.30
CA PHE A 54 -4.07 11.64 10.79
C PHE A 54 -5.11 11.27 11.84
N THR A 55 -6.37 11.12 11.42
CA THR A 55 -7.36 10.36 12.19
C THR A 55 -7.16 8.91 11.78
N VAL A 56 -6.67 8.09 12.70
CA VAL A 56 -6.43 6.67 12.45
C VAL A 56 -7.73 5.93 12.74
N ASP A 57 -8.17 5.07 11.82
CA ASP A 57 -9.32 4.21 12.07
C ASP A 57 -9.00 3.29 13.27
N PRO A 58 -9.92 3.10 14.23
CA PRO A 58 -9.69 2.24 15.39
C PRO A 58 -9.19 0.83 15.05
N LYS A 59 -9.57 0.29 13.88
CA LYS A 59 -9.06 -1.00 13.38
C LYS A 59 -7.57 -0.96 13.10
N VAL A 60 -7.10 0.14 12.51
CA VAL A 60 -5.68 0.36 12.23
C VAL A 60 -4.90 0.63 13.51
N GLU A 61 -5.50 1.31 14.50
CA GLU A 61 -4.91 1.44 15.84
C GLU A 61 -4.75 0.08 16.54
N ALA A 62 -5.69 -0.85 16.31
CA ALA A 62 -5.61 -2.23 16.79
C ALA A 62 -4.63 -3.12 15.98
N GLY A 63 -3.87 -2.54 15.05
CA GLY A 63 -2.87 -3.24 14.24
C GLY A 63 -3.45 -3.95 13.00
N GLN A 64 -4.72 -3.73 12.67
CA GLN A 64 -5.30 -4.25 11.43
C GLN A 64 -4.89 -3.42 10.22
N MET A 65 -4.85 -4.05 9.05
CA MET A 65 -4.63 -3.32 7.80
C MET A 65 -5.89 -2.56 7.38
N ARG A 66 -5.70 -1.44 6.70
CA ARG A 66 -6.78 -0.75 5.99
C ARG A 66 -7.30 -1.66 4.89
N PRO A 67 -8.62 -1.65 4.61
CA PRO A 67 -9.17 -2.42 3.50
C PRO A 67 -8.52 -2.01 2.19
N ILE A 68 -8.32 -2.99 1.31
CA ILE A 68 -7.85 -2.76 -0.06
C ILE A 68 -8.98 -2.02 -0.81
N ARG A 69 -8.65 -0.94 -1.51
CA ARG A 69 -9.61 -0.18 -2.29
C ARG A 69 -9.90 -0.90 -3.59
N GLU A 70 -11.17 -0.99 -3.96
CA GLU A 70 -11.58 -1.55 -5.24
C GLU A 70 -11.49 -0.50 -6.35
N ARG A 71 -11.30 -0.94 -7.59
CA ARG A 71 -11.07 -0.05 -8.73
C ARG A 71 -12.26 0.90 -8.98
N ASP A 72 -13.48 0.44 -8.75
CA ASP A 72 -14.70 1.24 -8.93
C ASP A 72 -14.74 2.46 -7.97
N GLU A 73 -14.16 2.34 -6.77
CA GLU A 73 -14.05 3.46 -5.82
C GLU A 73 -12.98 4.49 -6.25
N MET A 74 -12.02 4.09 -7.09
CA MET A 74 -10.95 4.98 -7.56
C MET A 74 -11.40 5.88 -8.71
N ASP A 75 -12.33 5.43 -9.55
CA ASP A 75 -12.86 6.21 -10.67
C ASP A 75 -13.76 7.38 -10.21
N GLU A 76 -14.27 7.35 -8.97
CA GLU A 76 -15.05 8.44 -8.37
C GLU A 76 -14.19 9.56 -7.75
N LEU A 77 -12.88 9.36 -7.62
CA LEU A 77 -11.95 10.27 -6.95
C LEU A 77 -11.09 11.10 -7.92
N PHE A 78 -11.30 10.96 -9.23
CA PHE A 78 -10.60 11.72 -10.29
C PHE A 78 -11.56 12.48 -11.21
#